data_AF-A0A436FQH5-F1
#
_entry.id   AF-A0A436FQH5-F1
#
_cell.length_a   1.000
_cell.length_b   1.000
_cell.length_c   1.000
_cell.angle_alpha   90.00
_cell.angle_beta   90.00
_cell.angle_gamma   90.00
#
_symmetry.space_group_name_H-M   'P 1'
#
loop_
_entity.id
_entity.type
_entity.pdbx_description
1 polymer ?
#
loop_
_entity_poly.entity_id
_entity_poly.type
_entity_poly.pdbx_seq_one_letter_code
_entity_poly.pdbx_strand_id
1 'polypeptide(L)' 'MEHAIYLVTLVGTALVVAAAFSSLIAFRFGAPLLLLFLCIGLATGTDGLGIQFDNARIAYFAGSLALAVILFDSGF' A
#
# COMPACT_ATOMS: atom_id res chain seq x y z
N MET A 1 -0.97 19.39 -18.27
CA MET A 1 -1.99 18.68 -17.47
C MET A 1 -2.20 17.25 -17.95
N GLU A 2 -2.24 17.00 -19.26
CA GLU A 2 -2.38 15.65 -19.84
C GLU A 2 -1.26 14.67 -19.41
N HIS A 3 0.01 15.09 -19.44
CA HIS A 3 1.13 14.24 -19.02
C HIS A 3 1.11 13.81 -17.55
N ALA A 4 0.56 14.64 -16.66
CA ALA A 4 0.45 14.32 -15.24
C ALA A 4 -0.54 13.17 -15.02
N ILE A 5 -1.64 13.14 -15.81
CA ILE A 5 -2.62 12.06 -15.76
C ILE A 5 -1.96 10.74 -16.17
N TYR A 6 -1.20 10.72 -17.27
CA TYR A 6 -0.49 9.51 -17.70
C TYR A 6 0.51 9.00 -16.66
N LEU A 7 1.27 9.89 -16.01
CA LEU A 7 2.20 9.50 -14.95
C LEU A 7 1.49 8.94 -13.72
N VAL A 8 0.42 9.60 -13.26
CA VAL A 8 -0.36 9.12 -12.10
C VAL A 8 -0.98 7.76 -12.40
N THR A 9 -1.54 7.57 -13.60
CA THR A 9 -2.10 6.27 -14.01
C THR A 9 -1.00 5.21 -14.07
N LEU A 10 0.17 5.51 -14.64
CA LEU A 10 1.30 4.58 -14.71
C LEU A 10 1.73 4.11 -13.31
N VAL A 11 1.92 5.05 -12.38
CA VAL A 11 2.31 4.75 -11.00
C VAL A 11 1.22 3.96 -10.30
N GLY A 12 -0.05 4.36 -10.44
CA GLY A 12 -1.19 3.66 -9.86
C GLY A 12 -1.29 2.22 -10.34
N THR A 13 -1.20 1.97 -11.66
CA THR A 13 -1.24 0.62 -12.23
C THR A 13 -0.03 -0.21 -11.79
N ALA A 14 1.17 0.38 -11.75
CA ALA A 14 2.36 -0.32 -11.26
C ALA A 14 2.22 -0.76 -9.80
N LEU A 15 1.65 0.09 -8.94
CA LEU A 15 1.37 -0.24 -7.55
C LEU A 15 0.31 -1.34 -7.40
N VAL A 16 -0.75 -1.33 -8.22
CA VAL A 16 -1.76 -2.40 -8.24
C VAL A 16 -1.14 -3.74 -8.63
N VAL A 17 -0.29 -3.75 -9.67
CA VAL A 17 0.44 -4.96 -10.08
C VAL A 17 1.35 -5.44 -8.95
N ALA A 18 2.13 -4.55 -8.32
CA ALA A 18 2.98 -4.91 -7.19
C ALA A 18 2.17 -5.51 -6.02
N ALA A 19 0.98 -4.95 -5.72
CA ALA A 19 0.09 -5.47 -4.69
C ALA A 19 -0.44 -6.89 -5.04
N ALA A 20 -0.80 -7.14 -6.29
CA ALA A 20 -1.24 -8.47 -6.74
C ALA A 20 -0.12 -9.51 -6.63
N PHE A 21 1.11 -9.16 -7.03
CA PHE A 21 2.28 -10.03 -6.88
C PHE A 21 2.61 -10.31 -5.41
N SER A 22 2.53 -9.28 -4.55
CA SER A 22 2.71 -9.41 -3.10
C SER A 22 1.73 -10.44 -2.50
N SER A 23 0.46 -10.40 -2.90
CA SER A 23 -0.55 -11.39 -2.49
C SER A 23 -0.13 -12.81 -2.89
N LEU A 24 0.34 -13.00 -4.13
CA LEU A 24 0.81 -14.30 -4.63
C LEU A 24 2.00 -14.85 -3.82
N ILE A 25 2.94 -13.97 -3.46
CA ILE A 25 4.11 -14.30 -2.62
C ILE A 25 3.66 -14.68 -1.21
N ALA A 26 2.76 -13.90 -0.59
CA ALA A 26 2.24 -14.21 0.74
C ALA A 26 1.56 -15.59 0.79
N PHE A 27 0.75 -15.92 -0.21
CA PHE A 27 0.14 -17.25 -0.34
C PHE A 27 1.17 -18.37 -0.49
N ARG A 28 2.29 -18.13 -1.19
CA ARG A 28 3.34 -19.13 -1.38
C ARG A 28 4.13 -19.43 -0.10
N PHE A 29 4.39 -18.42 0.72
CA PHE A 29 5.19 -18.56 1.94
C PHE A 29 4.36 -18.86 3.19
N GLY A 30 3.02 -18.91 3.08
CA GLY A 30 2.12 -19.13 4.21
C GLY A 30 2.19 -18.02 5.27
N ALA A 31 2.88 -16.92 4.96
CA ALA A 31 3.06 -15.80 5.85
C ALA A 31 1.78 -14.95 5.86
N PRO A 32 1.34 -14.47 7.05
CA PRO A 32 0.29 -13.47 7.13
C PRO A 32 0.60 -12.28 6.21
N LEU A 33 -0.30 -11.97 5.28
CA LEU A 33 -0.16 -10.85 4.34
C LEU A 33 0.18 -9.53 5.07
N LEU A 34 -0.38 -9.35 6.27
CA LEU A 34 -0.13 -8.21 7.16
C LEU A 34 1.35 -8.10 7.57
N LEU A 35 2.04 -9.21 7.83
CA LEU A 35 3.48 -9.20 8.17
C LEU A 35 4.32 -8.79 6.96
N LEU A 36 3.93 -9.18 5.75
CA LEU A 36 4.62 -8.78 4.54
C LEU A 36 4.51 -7.24 4.36
N PHE A 37 3.31 -6.67 4.48
CA PHE A 37 3.14 -5.22 4.42
C PHE A 37 3.84 -4.47 5.56
N LEU A 38 3.88 -5.05 6.77
CA LEU A 38 4.66 -4.51 7.89
C LEU A 38 6.16 -4.45 7.58
N CYS A 39 6.73 -5.52 7.02
CA CYS A 39 8.12 -5.56 6.60
C CYS A 39 8.44 -4.52 5.52
N ILE A 40 7.55 -4.35 4.53
CA ILE A 40 7.70 -3.30 3.51
C ILE A 40 7.71 -1.91 4.16
N GLY A 41 6.79 -1.65 5.10
CA GLY A 41 6.75 -0.39 5.84
C GLY A 41 8.02 -0.12 6.64
N LEU A 42 8.51 -1.12 7.38
CA LEU A 42 9.75 -1.02 8.16
C LEU A 42 10.97 -0.79 7.26
N ALA A 43 11.06 -1.52 6.15
CA ALA A 43 12.14 -1.37 5.17
C ALA A 43 12.11 -0.01 4.46
N THR A 44 10.94 0.63 4.36
CA THR A 44 10.80 1.95 3.73
C THR A 44 11.03 3.08 4.73
N GLY A 45 10.81 2.84 6.02
CA GLY A 45 10.93 3.83 7.09
C GLY A 45 12.36 4.34 7.35
N THR A 46 12.52 5.06 8.46
CA THR A 46 13.76 5.78 8.80
C THR A 46 14.99 4.90 8.87
N ASP A 47 14.85 3.68 9.40
CA ASP A 47 15.95 2.73 9.56
C ASP A 47 16.22 1.90 8.30
N GLY A 48 15.38 2.03 7.28
CA GLY A 48 15.51 1.34 6.00
C GLY A 48 15.95 2.30 4.89
N LEU A 49 15.01 2.69 4.03
CA LEU A 49 15.26 3.64 2.94
C LEU A 49 15.37 5.11 3.41
N GLY A 50 15.16 5.39 4.70
CA GLY A 50 15.30 6.72 5.27
C GLY A 50 14.10 7.63 5.03
N ILE A 51 12.95 7.07 4.63
CA ILE A 51 11.75 7.89 4.40
C ILE A 51 11.17 8.33 5.74
N GLN A 52 11.33 9.61 6.06
CA GLN A 52 10.73 10.24 7.22
C GLN A 52 9.29 10.64 6.89
N PHE A 53 8.35 9.99 7.56
CA PHE A 53 6.93 10.29 7.43
C PHE A 53 6.37 10.66 8.81
N ASP A 54 6.11 11.95 9.02
CA ASP A 54 5.55 12.50 10.25
C ASP A 54 4.29 13.34 9.94
N ASN A 55 3.28 12.70 9.35
CA ASN A 55 2.01 13.36 9.06
C ASN A 55 0.82 12.50 9.44
N ALA A 56 0.38 12.65 10.69
CA ALA A 56 -0.78 11.95 11.23
C ALA A 56 -2.09 12.23 10.46
N ARG A 57 -2.25 13.44 9.90
CA ARG A 57 -3.48 13.80 9.15
C ARG A 57 -3.59 12.98 7.86
N ILE A 58 -2.49 12.88 7.11
CA ILE A 58 -2.45 12.09 5.87
C ILE A 58 -2.62 10.60 6.20
N ALA A 59 -1.95 10.12 7.26
CA ALA A 59 -2.07 8.73 7.72
C ALA A 59 -3.52 8.37 8.06
N TYR A 60 -4.18 9.21 8.86
CA TYR A 60 -5.58 9.02 9.25
C TYR A 60 -6.51 9.02 8.04
N PHE A 61 -6.34 9.98 7.13
CA PHE A 61 -7.16 10.05 5.92
C PHE A 61 -7.00 8.80 5.05
N ALA A 62 -5.76 8.40 4.73
CA ALA A 62 -5.49 7.21 3.94
C ALA A 62 -6.01 5.93 4.62
N GLY A 63 -5.79 5.80 5.93
CA GLY A 63 -6.29 4.66 6.72
C GLY A 63 -7.81 4.59 6.75
N SER A 64 -8.50 5.73 6.94
CA SER A 64 -9.97 5.78 6.92
C SER A 64 -10.56 5.45 5.54
N LEU A 65 -9.90 5.88 4.46
CA LEU A 65 -10.29 5.55 3.10
C LEU A 65 -10.12 4.05 2.82
N ALA A 66 -8.97 3.49 3.22
CA ALA A 66 -8.73 2.05 3.11
C ALA A 66 -9.74 1.24 3.94
N LEU A 67 -10.03 1.66 5.17
CA LEU A 67 -11.04 1.04 6.03
C LEU A 67 -12.43 1.07 5.38
N ALA A 68 -12.83 2.21 4.80
CA ALA A 68 -14.11 2.33 4.11
C ALA A 68 -14.21 1.36 2.91
N VAL A 69 -13.13 1.21 2.14
CA VAL A 69 -13.07 0.25 1.02
C VAL A 69 -13.09 -1.20 1.51
N ILE A 70 -12.31 -1.52 2.54
CA ILE A 70 -12.27 -2.88 3.11
C ILE A 70 -13.64 -3.26 3.67
N LEU A 71 -14.29 -2.38 4.41
CA LEU A 71 -15.61 -2.63 5.00
C LEU A 71 -16.70 -2.72 3.92
N PHE A 72 -16.57 -1.95 2.85
CA PHE A 72 -17.43 -2.04 1.68
C PHE A 72 -17.28 -3.37 0.94
N ASP A 73 -16.03 -3.82 0.71
CA ASP A 73 -15.73 -5.11 0.07
C ASP A 73 -16.15 -6.30 0.93
N SER A 74 -15.94 -6.21 2.25
CA SER A 74 -16.37 -7.23 3.22
C SER A 74 -17.86 -7.18 3.53
N GLY A 75 -18.66 -6.37 2.82
CA GLY A 75 -20.08 -6.11 3.05
C GLY A 75 -21.03 -7.26 2.73
N PHE A 76 -20.68 -8.47 3.19
CA PHE A 76 -21.54 -9.62 3.41
C PHE A 76 -21.78 -9.81 4.92
#